data_AF-A0A3B5ALL9-F1
#
_entry.id   AF-A0A3B5ALL9-F1
#
_cell.length_a   1.000
_cell.length_b   1.000
_cell.length_c   1.000
_cell.angle_alpha   90.00
_cell.angle_beta   90.00
_cell.angle_gamma   90.00
#
_symmetry.space_group_name_H-M   'P 1'
#
loop_
_entity.id
_entity.type
_entity.pdbx_description
1 polymer ?
#
loop_
_entity_poly.entity_id
_entity_poly.type
_entity_poly.pdbx_seq_one_letter_code
_entity_poly.pdbx_strand_id
1 'polypeptide(L)'
;MDNVRTDSCASEEDTCCDSEVFCLMRVGRNSDWLRLFENTEVSVGRGVDVTYQLLSLSCPLMISRLHCTFKQREDGQWTVTDKKVTRPLMS
;
A
#
# COMPACT_ATOMS: atom_id res chain seq x y z
N MET A 1 -48.18 22.31 31.60
CA MET A 1 -47.08 23.27 31.51
C MET A 1 -45.81 22.54 31.89
N ASP A 2 -44.81 22.25 31.05
CA ASP A 2 -44.60 22.48 29.63
C ASP A 2 -43.67 21.38 29.12
N ASN A 3 -43.80 21.14 27.82
CA ASN A 3 -43.12 20.16 26.99
C ASN A 3 -41.70 20.64 26.61
N VAL A 4 -40.68 19.78 26.71
CA VAL A 4 -39.56 19.83 25.75
C VAL A 4 -39.02 18.40 25.50
N ARG A 5 -39.34 17.89 24.31
CA ARG A 5 -38.55 16.92 23.54
C ARG A 5 -37.37 17.66 22.90
N THR A 6 -36.50 16.91 22.20
CA THR A 6 -35.40 17.37 21.30
C THR A 6 -34.02 17.20 21.97
N ASP A 7 -33.03 16.46 21.45
CA ASP A 7 -32.93 15.69 20.20
C ASP A 7 -31.92 14.55 20.38
N SER A 8 -32.18 13.45 19.68
CA SER A 8 -31.21 12.38 19.47
C SER A 8 -30.03 12.90 18.65
N CYS A 9 -28.83 12.95 19.22
CA CYS A 9 -27.63 13.00 18.40
C CYS A 9 -27.26 11.57 18.01
N ALA A 10 -27.91 11.08 16.96
CA ALA A 10 -27.40 10.00 16.16
C ALA A 10 -26.18 10.55 15.40
N SER A 11 -25.01 10.54 16.02
CA SER A 11 -23.77 10.49 15.25
C SER A 11 -23.59 9.04 14.82
N GLU A 12 -24.25 8.74 13.69
CA GLU A 12 -23.74 7.96 12.59
C GLU A 12 -22.67 6.95 13.01
N GLU A 13 -23.09 5.69 13.06
CA GLU A 13 -22.30 4.50 12.74
C GLU A 13 -21.08 4.79 11.83
N ASP A 14 -20.00 5.30 12.41
CA ASP A 14 -18.67 5.08 11.85
C ASP A 14 -18.39 3.61 12.18
N THR A 15 -18.90 2.73 11.32
CA THR A 15 -18.32 1.40 11.13
C THR A 15 -16.87 1.66 10.74
N CYS A 16 -16.04 1.94 11.75
CA CYS A 16 -14.59 2.01 11.66
C CYS A 16 -14.20 0.74 10.91
N CYS A 17 -13.82 0.92 9.65
CA CYS A 17 -13.72 -0.14 8.70
C CYS A 17 -12.70 -1.17 9.21
N ASP A 18 -13.19 -2.23 9.86
CA ASP A 18 -12.45 -3.47 10.17
C ASP A 18 -12.22 -4.25 8.86
N SER A 19 -11.96 -3.52 7.78
CA SER A 19 -11.63 -4.08 6.49
C SER A 19 -10.20 -4.58 6.60
N GLU A 20 -10.06 -5.90 6.59
CA GLU A 20 -8.76 -6.58 6.58
C GLU A 20 -7.87 -5.95 5.50
N VAL A 21 -6.74 -5.39 5.92
CA VAL A 21 -5.85 -4.65 5.01
C VAL A 21 -4.71 -5.55 4.59
N PHE A 22 -4.49 -5.69 3.28
CA PHE A 22 -3.32 -6.38 2.76
C PHE A 22 -2.07 -5.51 2.93
N CYS A 23 -0.98 -6.10 3.40
CA CYS A 23 0.30 -5.43 3.52
C CYS A 23 1.48 -6.37 3.23
N LEU A 24 2.61 -5.78 2.84
CA LEU A 24 3.88 -6.48 2.69
C LEU A 24 4.72 -6.21 3.92
N MET A 25 4.98 -7.26 4.70
CA MET A 25 5.93 -7.21 5.80
C MET A 25 7.32 -7.61 5.31
N ARG A 26 8.33 -6.81 5.64
CA ARG A 26 9.71 -7.16 5.35
C ARG A 26 10.17 -8.29 6.25
N VAL A 27 10.61 -9.41 5.68
CA VAL A 27 11.17 -10.52 6.47
C VAL A 27 12.43 -10.07 7.21
N GLY A 28 12.50 -10.34 8.51
CA GLY A 28 13.62 -9.96 9.38
C GLY A 28 13.56 -8.54 9.95
N ARG A 29 12.51 -7.76 9.64
CA ARG A 29 12.21 -6.48 10.31
C ARG A 29 10.72 -6.44 10.65
N ASN A 30 10.39 -6.14 11.90
CA ASN A 30 9.01 -5.96 12.36
C ASN A 30 8.49 -4.51 12.14
N SER A 31 9.17 -3.73 11.30
CA SER A 31 8.86 -2.35 10.94
C SER A 31 8.76 -2.19 9.43
N ASP A 32 8.21 -1.07 8.95
CA ASP A 32 8.16 -0.69 7.53
C ASP A 32 7.23 -1.54 6.66
N TRP A 33 6.01 -1.79 7.14
CA TRP A 33 4.99 -2.49 6.37
C TRP A 33 4.50 -1.63 5.20
N LEU A 34 4.39 -2.24 4.02
CA LEU A 34 3.88 -1.56 2.82
C LEU A 34 2.41 -1.93 2.65
N ARG A 35 1.50 -0.98 2.86
CA ARG A 35 0.06 -1.18 2.72
C ARG A 35 -0.33 -1.29 1.25
N LEU A 36 -1.10 -2.31 0.90
CA LEU A 36 -1.71 -2.45 -0.42
C LEU A 36 -3.11 -1.82 -0.39
N PHE A 37 -3.32 -0.81 -1.22
CA PHE A 37 -4.61 -0.12 -1.30
C PHE A 37 -5.47 -0.80 -2.36
N GLU A 38 -6.61 -1.32 -1.94
CA GLU A 38 -7.62 -1.87 -2.85
C GLU A 38 -7.99 -0.85 -3.93
N ASN A 39 -8.34 -1.33 -5.12
CA ASN A 39 -8.68 -0.51 -6.28
C ASN A 39 -7.58 0.42 -6.80
N THR A 40 -6.35 0.35 -6.27
CA THR A 40 -5.21 1.18 -6.69
C THR A 40 -4.02 0.32 -7.12
N GLU A 41 -3.28 0.77 -8.14
CA GLU A 41 -1.99 0.17 -8.47
C GLU A 41 -0.91 0.73 -7.53
N VAL A 42 -0.31 -0.15 -6.74
CA VAL A 42 0.76 0.18 -5.80
C VAL A 42 2.11 -0.10 -6.46
N SER A 43 2.89 0.93 -6.72
CA SER A 43 4.21 0.80 -7.34
C SER A 43 5.33 0.81 -6.29
N VAL A 44 6.33 -0.05 -6.49
CA VAL A 44 7.49 -0.18 -5.60
C VAL A 44 8.77 -0.04 -6.41
N GLY A 45 9.71 0.76 -5.92
CA GLY A 45 11.00 0.96 -6.59
C GLY A 45 11.86 2.01 -5.90
N ARG A 46 12.96 2.41 -6.54
CA ARG A 46 13.85 3.47 -6.04
C ARG A 46 13.46 4.87 -6.55
N GLY A 47 12.61 4.95 -7.56
CA GLY A 47 12.16 6.21 -8.15
C GLY A 47 11.44 7.09 -7.12
N VAL A 48 11.28 8.38 -7.43
CA VAL A 48 10.40 9.27 -6.65
C VAL A 48 8.95 9.14 -7.10
N ASP A 49 8.71 8.64 -8.31
CA ASP A 49 7.38 8.48 -8.93
C ASP A 49 6.69 7.15 -8.57
N VAL A 50 7.08 6.52 -7.46
CA VAL A 50 6.50 5.24 -7.00
C VAL A 50 5.79 5.41 -5.66
N THR A 51 4.79 4.57 -5.39
CA THR A 51 4.03 4.60 -4.14
C THR A 51 4.92 4.31 -2.93
N TYR A 52 5.79 3.31 -3.06
CA TYR A 52 6.75 2.94 -2.02
C TYR A 52 8.18 3.01 -2.53
N GLN A 53 8.91 4.00 -2.01
CA GLN A 53 10.31 4.18 -2.33
C GLN A 53 11.18 3.29 -1.42
N LEU A 54 11.92 2.36 -2.03
CA LEU A 54 12.91 1.53 -1.35
C LEU A 54 14.31 2.05 -1.64
N LEU A 55 14.92 2.64 -0.62
CA LEU A 55 16.31 3.10 -0.65
C LEU A 55 17.20 2.12 0.11
N SER A 56 18.09 1.43 -0.61
CA SER A 56 19.13 0.61 -0.01
C SER A 56 20.45 1.37 -0.01
N LEU A 57 20.97 1.69 1.18
CA LEU A 57 22.28 2.34 1.34
C LEU A 57 23.45 1.43 0.93
N SER A 58 23.30 0.12 1.16
CA SER A 58 24.35 -0.87 0.88
C SER A 58 24.50 -1.13 -0.62
N CYS A 59 23.38 -1.20 -1.36
CA CYS A 59 23.39 -1.50 -2.79
C CYS A 59 22.25 -0.75 -3.52
N PRO A 60 22.42 0.54 -3.85
CA PRO A 60 21.36 1.36 -4.43
C PRO A 60 20.92 0.92 -5.84
N LEU A 61 21.72 0.09 -6.52
CA LEU A 61 21.41 -0.38 -7.88
C LEU A 61 20.67 -1.73 -7.92
N MET A 62 20.45 -2.39 -6.78
CA MET A 62 19.70 -3.65 -6.76
C MET A 62 18.20 -3.46 -7.02
N ILE A 63 17.68 -2.27 -6.72
CA ILE A 63 16.27 -1.93 -6.91
C ILE A 63 16.16 -0.93 -8.05
N SER A 64 15.41 -1.31 -9.09
CA SER A 64 15.13 -0.45 -10.24
C SER A 64 14.27 0.76 -9.84
N ARG A 65 14.28 1.83 -10.66
CA ARG A 65 13.45 3.02 -10.41
C ARG A 65 11.97 2.65 -10.25
N LEU A 66 11.47 1.80 -11.13
CA LEU A 66 10.21 1.10 -11.00
C LEU A 66 10.55 -0.39 -11.02
N HIS A 67 10.34 -1.11 -9.91
CA HIS A 67 10.75 -2.51 -9.78
C HIS A 67 9.57 -3.45 -9.98
N CYS A 68 8.48 -3.21 -9.25
CA CYS A 68 7.26 -3.99 -9.41
C CYS A 68 6.03 -3.16 -9.09
N THR A 69 4.87 -3.66 -9.51
CA THR A 69 3.56 -3.10 -9.22
C THR A 69 2.64 -4.16 -8.66
N PHE A 70 1.91 -3.83 -7.61
CA PHE A 70 0.86 -4.64 -7.02
C PHE A 70 -0.49 -4.09 -7.46
N LYS A 71 -1.37 -4.97 -7.93
CA LYS A 71 -2.72 -4.59 -8.34
C LYS A 71 -3.68 -5.71 -8.00
N GLN A 72 -4.81 -5.35 -7.41
CA GLN A 72 -5.93 -6.24 -7.21
C GLN A 72 -6.68 -6.40 -8.54
N ARG A 73 -6.94 -7.64 -8.93
CA ARG A 73 -7.77 -7.96 -10.09
C ARG A 73 -9.26 -7.82 -9.75
N GLU A 74 -10.10 -7.83 -10.79
CA GLU A 74 -11.57 -7.78 -10.64
C GLU A 74 -12.13 -8.98 -9.85
N ASP A 75 -11.40 -10.09 -9.81
CA ASP A 75 -11.72 -11.29 -9.01
C ASP A 75 -11.32 -11.17 -7.53
N GLY A 76 -10.78 -10.02 -7.11
CA GLY A 76 -10.30 -9.77 -5.75
C GLY A 76 -8.90 -10.33 -5.46
N GLN A 77 -8.27 -11.06 -6.40
CA GLN A 77 -6.94 -11.63 -6.21
C GLN A 77 -5.84 -10.57 -6.38
N TRP A 78 -4.90 -10.54 -5.44
CA TRP A 78 -3.71 -9.70 -5.55
C TRP A 78 -2.71 -10.27 -6.54
N THR A 79 -2.25 -9.41 -7.45
CA THR A 79 -1.19 -9.78 -8.40
C THR A 79 -0.01 -8.85 -8.28
N VAL A 80 1.18 -9.43 -8.44
CA VAL A 80 2.44 -8.71 -8.52
C VAL A 80 2.97 -8.82 -9.94
N THR A 81 3.33 -7.68 -10.52
CA THR A 81 3.95 -7.61 -11.85
C THR A 81 5.35 -7.02 -11.71
N ASP A 82 6.36 -7.79 -12.08
CA ASP A 82 7.73 -7.29 -12.22
C ASP A 82 7.79 -6.33 -13.42
N LYS A 83 8.14 -5.08 -13.16
CA LYS A 83 8.37 -4.09 -14.21
C LYS A 83 9.83 -4.26 -14.60
N LYS A 84 10.06 -5.18 -15.56
CA LYS A 84 11.38 -5.52 -16.07
C LYS A 84 12.04 -4.29 -16.72
N VAL A 85 12.77 -3.52 -15.93
CA VAL A 85 13.70 -2.49 -16.42
C VAL A 85 15.10 -2.83 -15.94
N THR A 86 15.89 -3.29 -16.92
CA THR A 86 17.33 -3.51 -17.00
C THR A 86 18.09 -3.31 -15.71
N ARG A 87 18.46 -4.42 -15.06
CA ARG A 87 19.59 -4.43 -14.12
C ARG A 87 20.82 -3.90 -14.89
N PRO A 88 21.65 -3.01 -14.32
CA PRO A 88 22.94 -2.77 -14.93
C PRO A 88 23.69 -4.10 -14.95
N LEU A 89 24.19 -4.52 -16.13
CA LEU A 89 25.17 -5.59 -16.16
C LEU A 89 26.30 -5.17 -15.23
N MET A 90 26.56 -5.99 -14.21
CA MET A 90 27.82 -5.92 -13.47
C MET A 90 28.89 -6.36 -14.47
N SER A 91 29.68 -5.42 -14.98
CA SER A 91 30.91 -5.70 -15.74
C SER A 91 32.07 -5.89 -14.78
#